data_AF-A0A139NS52-F1
#
_entry.id   AF-A0A139NS52-F1
#
_cell.length_a   1.000
_cell.length_b   1.000
_cell.length_c   1.000
_cell.angle_alpha   90.00
_cell.angle_beta   90.00
_cell.angle_gamma   90.00
#
_symmetry.space_group_name_H-M   'P 1'
#
loop_
_entity.id
_entity.type
_entity.pdbx_description
1 polymer ?
#
loop_
_entity_poly.entity_id
_entity_poly.type
_entity_poly.pdbx_seq_one_letter_code
_entity_poly.pdbx_strand_id
1 'polypeptide(L)'
;MGTLQSLVRAFARVKDAATKEAYETLSQLLKNYTGLAATSLEKETEGINHLLQELKNPAYQTALAKLHLEAHVDSLAAAQKVFEKIYKERLTELKGKTPSQNKNVRLKLQEIYDFLVDFTAIGAYAYPERTHMVDLRDHLNTIRSRYKKRKPAKKVKEEVVEAN
;
A
#
# COMPACT_ATOMS: atom_id res chain seq x y z
N MET A 1 13.66 -5.06 -10.38
CA MET A 1 14.59 -5.43 -9.29
C MET A 1 14.97 -6.91 -9.28
N GLY A 2 14.01 -7.84 -9.24
CA GLY A 2 14.32 -9.29 -9.23
C GLY A 2 15.17 -9.77 -10.40
N THR A 3 14.98 -9.18 -11.59
CA THR A 3 15.75 -9.47 -12.81
C THR A 3 17.24 -9.14 -12.69
N LEU A 4 17.58 -7.94 -12.19
CA LEU A 4 18.98 -7.54 -11.99
C LEU A 4 19.68 -8.43 -10.94
N GLN A 5 18.99 -8.74 -9.84
CA GLN A 5 19.51 -9.65 -8.81
C GLN A 5 19.72 -11.07 -9.35
N SER A 6 18.82 -11.59 -10.18
CA SER A 6 19.00 -12.90 -10.82
C SER A 6 20.16 -12.91 -11.83
N LEU A 7 20.33 -11.82 -12.59
CA LEU A 7 21.41 -11.69 -13.56
C LEU A 7 22.78 -11.65 -12.86
N VAL A 8 22.91 -10.87 -11.78
CA VAL A 8 24.16 -10.87 -10.98
C VAL A 8 24.41 -12.25 -10.37
N ARG A 9 23.38 -12.93 -9.83
CA ARG A 9 23.53 -14.31 -9.31
C ARG A 9 23.98 -15.32 -10.36
N ALA A 10 23.69 -15.12 -11.64
CA ALA A 10 24.13 -16.03 -12.70
C ALA A 10 25.67 -16.11 -12.79
N PHE A 11 26.38 -15.05 -12.41
CA PHE A 11 27.84 -15.01 -12.40
C PHE A 11 28.48 -15.68 -11.18
N ALA A 12 27.70 -16.15 -10.20
CA ALA A 12 28.22 -16.71 -8.95
C ALA A 12 29.09 -17.98 -9.12
N ARG A 13 28.97 -18.68 -10.26
CA ARG A 13 29.71 -19.92 -10.55
C ARG A 13 30.82 -19.74 -11.59
N VAL A 14 31.03 -18.52 -12.08
CA VAL A 14 32.09 -18.24 -13.06
C VAL A 14 33.45 -18.35 -12.36
N LYS A 15 34.38 -19.08 -12.99
CA LYS A 15 35.71 -19.38 -12.42
C LYS A 15 36.76 -18.32 -12.71
N ASP A 16 36.48 -17.42 -13.64
CA ASP A 16 37.38 -16.32 -13.97
C ASP A 16 37.46 -15.31 -12.81
N ALA A 17 38.69 -14.89 -12.47
CA ALA A 17 38.94 -14.07 -11.28
C ALA A 17 38.34 -12.67 -11.41
N ALA A 18 38.44 -12.06 -12.59
CA ALA A 18 37.95 -10.71 -12.83
C ALA A 18 36.41 -10.61 -12.78
N THR A 19 35.72 -11.62 -13.31
CA THR A 19 34.26 -11.74 -13.22
C THR A 19 33.79 -12.08 -11.81
N LYS A 20 34.54 -12.91 -11.07
CA LYS A 20 34.23 -13.21 -9.66
C LYS A 20 34.32 -11.99 -8.75
N GLU A 21 35.37 -11.17 -8.90
CA GLU A 21 35.51 -9.91 -8.15
C GLU A 21 34.38 -8.92 -8.46
N ALA A 22 34.03 -8.77 -9.74
CA ALA A 22 32.92 -7.92 -10.18
C ALA A 22 31.57 -8.40 -9.61
N TYR A 23 31.34 -9.72 -9.61
CA TYR A 23 30.18 -10.34 -8.99
C TYR A 23 30.13 -10.08 -7.47
N GLU A 24 31.22 -10.34 -6.74
CA GLU A 24 31.24 -10.18 -5.28
C GLU A 24 30.91 -8.74 -4.89
N THR A 25 31.51 -7.77 -5.58
CA THR A 25 31.29 -6.34 -5.39
C THR A 25 29.81 -5.96 -5.58
N LEU A 26 29.18 -6.37 -6.68
CA LEU A 26 27.76 -6.07 -6.95
C LEU A 26 26.81 -6.88 -6.05
N SER A 27 27.17 -8.11 -5.71
CA SER A 27 26.34 -8.97 -4.85
C SER A 27 26.24 -8.41 -3.42
N GLN A 28 27.32 -7.83 -2.89
CA GLN A 28 27.33 -7.19 -1.58
C GLN A 28 26.40 -5.98 -1.55
N LEU A 29 26.47 -5.13 -2.58
CA LEU A 29 25.58 -3.99 -2.74
C LEU A 29 24.11 -4.43 -2.76
N LEU A 30 23.77 -5.39 -3.64
CA LEU A 30 22.39 -5.80 -3.88
C LEU A 30 21.72 -6.50 -2.70
N LYS A 31 22.48 -7.04 -1.73
CA LYS A 31 21.92 -7.61 -0.49
C LYS A 31 21.13 -6.57 0.31
N ASN A 32 21.61 -5.33 0.32
CA ASN A 32 20.97 -4.22 1.05
C ASN A 32 19.60 -3.83 0.46
N TYR A 33 19.32 -4.26 -0.77
CA TYR A 33 18.11 -3.94 -1.54
C TYR A 33 17.20 -5.17 -1.72
N THR A 34 17.41 -6.22 -0.92
CA THR A 34 16.55 -7.41 -0.94
C THR A 34 15.20 -7.11 -0.28
N GLY A 35 14.11 -7.66 -0.82
CA GLY A 35 12.77 -7.49 -0.25
C GLY A 35 12.09 -6.15 -0.51
N LEU A 36 12.70 -5.22 -1.27
CA LEU A 36 12.07 -3.93 -1.60
C LEU A 36 10.71 -4.05 -2.26
N ALA A 37 10.53 -5.05 -3.15
CA ALA A 37 9.27 -5.31 -3.84
C ALA A 37 8.13 -5.75 -2.89
N ALA A 38 8.44 -6.11 -1.63
CA ALA A 38 7.43 -6.43 -0.62
C ALA A 38 7.04 -5.23 0.24
N THR A 39 7.62 -4.05 0.01
CA THR A 39 7.35 -2.81 0.77
C THR A 39 6.30 -1.93 0.07
N SER A 40 6.00 -0.75 0.62
CA SER A 40 5.11 0.20 -0.05
C SER A 40 5.75 0.77 -1.32
N LEU A 41 4.93 1.19 -2.29
CA LEU A 41 5.41 1.78 -3.55
C LEU A 41 6.35 2.98 -3.34
N GLU A 42 6.13 3.75 -2.28
CA GLU A 42 6.96 4.90 -1.90
C GLU A 42 8.35 4.43 -1.45
N LYS A 43 8.41 3.47 -0.53
CA LYS A 43 9.67 2.91 -0.04
C LYS A 43 10.42 2.13 -1.11
N GLU A 44 9.69 1.41 -1.96
CA GLU A 44 10.28 0.73 -3.12
C GLU A 44 10.90 1.74 -4.09
N THR A 45 10.19 2.84 -4.39
CA THR A 45 10.69 3.92 -5.25
C THR A 45 11.93 4.58 -4.68
N GLU A 46 11.92 4.91 -3.39
CA GLU A 46 13.09 5.47 -2.70
C GLU A 46 14.29 4.51 -2.74
N GLY A 47 14.06 3.23 -2.46
CA GLY A 47 15.11 2.21 -2.51
C GLY A 47 15.69 2.00 -3.90
N ILE A 48 14.84 1.98 -4.95
CA ILE A 48 15.30 1.87 -6.34
C ILE A 48 16.12 3.11 -6.73
N ASN A 49 15.67 4.31 -6.37
CA ASN A 49 16.39 5.56 -6.66
C ASN A 49 17.75 5.61 -5.96
N HIS A 50 17.80 5.20 -4.70
CA HIS A 50 19.04 5.14 -3.94
C HIS A 50 20.02 4.12 -4.56
N LEU A 51 19.54 2.94 -4.96
CA LEU A 51 20.35 1.95 -5.68
C LEU A 51 20.89 2.52 -6.99
N LEU A 52 20.04 3.17 -7.80
CA LEU A 52 20.46 3.78 -9.06
C LEU A 52 21.49 4.90 -8.86
N GLN A 53 21.46 5.60 -7.72
CA GLN A 53 22.49 6.56 -7.35
C GLN A 53 23.80 5.87 -6.95
N GLU A 54 23.75 4.84 -6.11
CA GLU A 54 24.94 4.09 -5.71
C GLU A 54 25.63 3.43 -6.90
N LEU A 55 24.87 2.88 -7.85
CA LEU A 55 25.40 2.25 -9.06
C LEU A 55 26.15 3.22 -9.98
N LYS A 56 26.04 4.55 -9.79
CA LYS A 56 26.84 5.55 -10.52
C LYS A 56 28.27 5.66 -10.01
N ASN A 57 28.60 5.09 -8.84
CA ASN A 57 29.96 5.11 -8.33
C ASN A 57 30.91 4.35 -9.29
N PRO A 58 32.13 4.86 -9.52
CA PRO A 58 33.04 4.35 -10.55
C PRO A 58 33.43 2.88 -10.34
N ALA A 59 33.53 2.44 -9.09
CA ALA A 59 33.81 1.04 -8.74
C ALA A 59 32.70 0.09 -9.23
N TYR A 60 31.43 0.46 -9.04
CA TYR A 60 30.30 -0.35 -9.50
C TYR A 60 30.10 -0.26 -11.01
N GLN A 61 30.36 0.90 -11.64
CA GLN A 61 30.34 1.04 -13.10
C GLN A 61 31.35 0.11 -13.77
N THR A 62 32.57 0.02 -13.23
CA THR A 62 33.59 -0.89 -13.76
C THR A 62 33.16 -2.36 -13.63
N ALA A 63 32.51 -2.73 -12.53
CA ALA A 63 31.97 -4.07 -12.34
C ALA A 63 30.79 -4.36 -13.29
N LEU A 64 29.91 -3.37 -13.52
CA LEU A 64 28.79 -3.49 -14.47
C LEU A 64 29.27 -3.66 -15.91
N ALA A 65 30.30 -2.91 -16.32
CA ALA A 65 30.93 -3.02 -17.63
C ALA A 65 31.52 -4.42 -17.85
N LYS A 66 32.26 -4.94 -16.86
CA LYS A 66 32.85 -6.28 -16.88
C LYS A 66 31.81 -7.40 -17.00
N LEU A 67 30.63 -7.22 -16.42
CA LEU A 67 29.54 -8.21 -16.47
C LEU A 67 28.54 -7.93 -17.60
N HIS A 68 28.75 -6.90 -18.41
CA HIS A 68 27.86 -6.46 -19.48
C HIS A 68 26.41 -6.20 -19.01
N LEU A 69 26.25 -5.62 -17.81
CA LEU A 69 24.94 -5.37 -17.18
C LEU A 69 24.44 -3.93 -17.33
N GLU A 70 25.20 -3.05 -17.99
CA GLU A 70 24.88 -1.62 -18.15
C GLU A 70 23.50 -1.40 -18.77
N ALA A 71 23.19 -2.11 -19.86
CA ALA A 71 21.89 -2.03 -20.53
C ALA A 71 20.70 -2.38 -19.60
N HIS A 72 20.92 -3.28 -18.64
CA HIS A 72 19.89 -3.64 -17.66
C HIS A 72 19.70 -2.56 -16.59
N VAL A 73 20.77 -1.87 -16.20
CA VAL A 73 20.69 -0.72 -15.27
C VAL A 73 20.01 0.47 -15.95
N ASP A 74 20.32 0.73 -17.22
CA ASP A 74 19.67 1.78 -17.99
C ASP A 74 18.18 1.50 -18.19
N SER A 75 17.82 0.25 -18.51
CA SER A 75 16.44 -0.19 -18.59
C SER A 75 15.69 -0.02 -17.26
N LEU A 76 16.34 -0.35 -16.14
CA LEU A 76 15.78 -0.15 -14.80
C LEU A 76 15.55 1.35 -14.50
N ALA A 77 16.52 2.21 -14.83
CA ALA A 77 16.40 3.65 -14.64
C ALA A 77 15.28 4.26 -15.51
N ALA A 78 15.16 3.81 -16.76
CA ALA A 78 14.08 4.22 -17.65
C ALA A 78 12.71 3.80 -17.11
N ALA A 79 12.57 2.53 -16.68
CA ALA A 79 11.33 2.02 -16.09
C ALA A 79 10.94 2.79 -14.82
N GLN A 80 11.91 3.08 -13.94
CA GLN A 80 11.67 3.86 -12.72
C GLN A 80 11.17 5.27 -13.03
N LYS A 81 11.77 5.94 -14.02
CA LYS A 81 11.33 7.28 -14.45
C LYS A 81 9.91 7.29 -15.01
N VAL A 82 9.54 6.25 -15.77
CA VAL A 82 8.17 6.09 -16.29
C VAL A 82 7.19 5.85 -15.15
N PHE A 83 7.54 4.97 -14.20
CA PHE A 83 6.72 4.69 -13.03
C PHE A 83 6.45 5.95 -12.20
N GLU A 84 7.48 6.71 -11.86
CA GLU A 84 7.32 7.93 -11.06
C GLU A 84 6.41 8.96 -11.71
N LYS A 85 6.49 9.11 -13.03
CA LYS A 85 5.62 10.01 -13.78
C LYS A 85 4.16 9.57 -13.62
N ILE A 86 3.86 8.31 -13.93
CA ILE A 86 2.50 7.76 -13.84
C ILE A 86 1.99 7.80 -12.40
N TYR A 87 2.85 7.49 -11.43
CA TYR A 87 2.50 7.51 -10.01
C TYR A 87 2.13 8.92 -9.53
N LYS A 88 2.90 9.94 -9.94
CA LYS A 88 2.59 11.35 -9.65
C LYS A 88 1.27 11.79 -10.29
N GLU A 89 1.03 11.42 -11.55
CA GLU A 89 -0.22 11.71 -12.25
C GLU A 89 -1.43 11.04 -11.56
N ARG A 90 -1.30 9.79 -11.12
CA ARG A 90 -2.34 9.12 -10.32
C ARG A 90 -2.57 9.84 -8.99
N LEU A 91 -1.51 10.27 -8.29
CA LEU A 91 -1.65 10.99 -7.03
C LEU A 91 -2.36 12.33 -7.20
N THR A 92 -2.09 13.07 -8.27
CA THR A 92 -2.79 14.33 -8.56
C THR A 92 -4.25 14.09 -8.94
N GLU A 93 -4.53 13.05 -9.72
CA GLU A 93 -5.91 12.63 -10.03
C GLU A 93 -6.68 12.23 -8.77
N LEU A 94 -6.07 11.46 -7.87
CA LEU A 94 -6.67 11.06 -6.59
C LEU A 94 -6.91 12.25 -5.67
N LYS A 95 -6.00 13.23 -5.63
CA LYS A 95 -6.18 14.49 -4.89
C LYS A 95 -7.28 15.37 -5.48
N GLY A 96 -7.45 15.34 -6.81
CA GLY A 96 -8.50 16.07 -7.52
C GLY A 96 -9.91 15.46 -7.35
N LYS A 97 -10.02 14.22 -6.88
CA LYS A 97 -11.29 13.61 -6.50
C LYS A 97 -11.75 14.20 -5.17
N THR A 98 -12.53 15.28 -5.24
CA THR A 98 -13.29 15.79 -4.10
C THR A 98 -14.03 14.62 -3.44
N PRO A 99 -13.95 14.43 -2.10
CA PRO A 99 -14.82 13.46 -1.42
C PRO A 99 -16.24 13.71 -1.93
N SER A 100 -16.84 12.69 -2.56
CA SER A 100 -18.18 12.83 -3.12
C SER A 100 -19.06 13.51 -2.07
N GLN A 101 -19.88 14.49 -2.48
CA GLN A 101 -20.83 15.13 -1.56
C GLN A 101 -21.59 14.09 -0.73
N ASN A 102 -21.87 12.92 -1.33
CA ASN A 102 -22.48 11.77 -0.66
C ASN A 102 -21.66 11.22 0.52
N LYS A 103 -20.33 11.19 0.47
CA LYS A 103 -19.48 10.77 1.59
C LYS A 103 -19.60 11.74 2.76
N ASN A 104 -19.55 13.04 2.48
CA ASN A 104 -19.70 14.07 3.51
C ASN A 104 -21.11 14.07 4.10
N VAL A 105 -22.14 13.89 3.27
CA VAL A 105 -23.54 13.74 3.72
C VAL A 105 -23.71 12.51 4.60
N ARG A 106 -23.10 11.37 4.24
CA ARG A 106 -23.13 10.14 5.07
C ARG A 106 -22.45 10.34 6.43
N LEU A 107 -21.31 11.02 6.47
CA LEU A 107 -20.61 11.31 7.72
C LEU A 107 -21.45 12.21 8.62
N LYS A 108 -21.98 13.32 8.09
CA LYS A 108 -22.86 14.22 8.85
C LYS A 108 -24.13 13.51 9.35
N LEU A 109 -24.73 12.65 8.54
CA LEU A 109 -25.91 11.88 8.95
C LEU A 109 -25.56 10.94 10.10
N GLN A 110 -24.40 10.28 10.05
CA GLN A 110 -23.92 9.40 11.11
C GLN A 110 -23.64 10.18 12.39
N GLU A 111 -22.96 11.32 12.31
CA GLU A 111 -22.68 12.20 13.47
C GLU A 111 -23.97 12.67 14.16
N ILE A 112 -24.96 13.14 13.40
CA ILE A 112 -26.25 13.58 13.95
C ILE A 112 -27.00 12.40 14.58
N TYR A 113 -26.96 11.23 13.94
CA TYR A 113 -27.59 10.02 14.46
C TYR A 113 -26.95 9.57 15.77
N ASP A 114 -25.62 9.50 15.84
CA ASP A 114 -24.88 9.09 17.03
C ASP A 114 -25.13 10.08 18.19
N PHE A 115 -25.07 11.38 17.91
CA PHE A 115 -25.43 12.42 18.88
C PHE A 115 -26.84 12.23 19.46
N LEU A 116 -27.84 11.98 18.61
CA LEU A 116 -29.22 11.77 19.07
C LEU A 116 -29.35 10.55 19.97
N VAL A 117 -28.73 9.43 19.59
CA VAL A 117 -28.78 8.18 20.36
C VAL A 117 -28.08 8.35 21.71
N ASP A 118 -26.91 8.97 21.74
CA ASP A 118 -26.15 9.19 22.97
C ASP A 118 -26.88 10.17 23.90
N PHE A 119 -27.38 11.28 23.35
CA PHE A 119 -28.16 12.26 24.11
C PHE A 119 -29.40 11.64 24.76
N THR A 120 -30.14 10.82 23.99
CA THR A 120 -31.35 10.13 24.51
C THR A 120 -31.00 9.06 25.53
N ALA A 121 -29.92 8.29 25.33
CA ALA A 121 -29.46 7.28 26.28
C ALA A 121 -29.00 7.90 27.60
N ILE A 122 -28.19 8.96 27.55
CA ILE A 122 -27.71 9.70 28.73
C ILE A 122 -28.89 10.34 29.46
N GLY A 123 -29.81 10.98 28.72
CA GLY A 123 -30.99 11.61 29.31
C GLY A 123 -31.93 10.63 29.99
N ALA A 124 -32.17 9.47 29.39
CA ALA A 124 -32.97 8.39 29.98
C ALA A 124 -32.30 7.75 31.21
N TYR A 125 -30.97 7.71 31.24
CA TYR A 125 -30.20 7.20 32.38
C TYR A 125 -30.18 8.19 33.57
N ALA A 126 -29.90 9.47 33.29
CA ALA A 126 -29.76 10.48 34.33
C ALA A 126 -31.10 10.94 34.93
N TYR A 127 -32.18 10.88 34.14
CA TYR A 127 -33.51 11.36 34.51
C TYR A 127 -34.59 10.32 34.17
N PRO A 128 -34.62 9.17 34.88
CA PRO A 128 -35.55 8.07 34.58
C PRO A 128 -37.03 8.46 34.76
N GLU A 129 -37.31 9.48 35.56
CA GLU A 129 -38.65 10.05 35.74
C GLU A 129 -39.17 10.75 34.47
N ARG A 130 -38.30 11.10 33.53
CA ARG A 130 -38.67 11.65 32.21
C ARG A 130 -39.05 10.51 31.28
N THR A 131 -40.26 9.99 31.45
CA THR A 131 -40.81 8.85 30.70
C THR A 131 -40.63 8.95 29.18
N HIS A 132 -40.84 10.14 28.61
CA HIS A 132 -40.66 10.41 27.18
C HIS A 132 -39.24 10.09 26.65
N MET A 133 -38.19 10.29 27.46
CA MET A 133 -36.81 9.97 27.05
C MET A 133 -36.53 8.46 27.12
N VAL A 134 -37.10 7.79 28.13
CA VAL A 134 -37.02 6.34 28.29
C VAL A 134 -37.75 5.62 27.14
N ASP A 135 -38.96 6.07 26.82
CA ASP A 135 -39.77 5.53 25.71
C ASP A 135 -39.06 5.74 24.36
N LEU A 136 -38.46 6.91 24.15
CA LEU A 136 -37.70 7.22 22.94
C LEU A 136 -36.47 6.30 22.80
N ARG A 137 -35.72 6.09 23.88
CA ARG A 137 -34.59 5.14 23.90
C ARG A 137 -35.05 3.74 23.50
N ASP A 138 -36.17 3.27 24.04
CA ASP A 138 -36.67 1.91 23.80
C ASP A 138 -37.20 1.75 22.37
N HIS A 139 -37.85 2.77 21.82
CA HIS A 139 -38.22 2.83 20.41
C HIS A 139 -36.98 2.79 19.49
N LEU A 140 -35.95 3.59 19.77
CA LEU A 140 -34.70 3.58 19.00
C LEU A 140 -34.01 2.21 19.03
N ASN A 141 -33.95 1.57 20.20
CA ASN A 141 -33.42 0.22 20.37
C ASN A 141 -34.24 -0.83 19.60
N THR A 142 -35.57 -0.69 19.61
CA THR A 142 -36.46 -1.56 18.84
C THR A 142 -36.18 -1.44 17.34
N ILE A 143 -36.06 -0.22 16.82
CA ILE A 143 -35.70 0.04 15.41
C ILE A 143 -34.32 -0.56 15.09
N ARG A 144 -33.31 -0.31 15.92
CA ARG A 144 -31.95 -0.86 15.75
C ARG A 144 -31.96 -2.39 15.67
N SER A 145 -32.74 -3.05 16.54
CA SER A 145 -32.87 -4.50 16.54
C SER A 145 -33.50 -5.05 15.24
N ARG A 146 -34.51 -4.36 14.69
CA ARG A 146 -35.16 -4.74 13.43
C ARG A 146 -34.18 -4.65 12.26
N TYR A 147 -33.41 -3.58 12.16
CA TYR A 147 -32.42 -3.41 11.08
C TYR A 147 -31.19 -4.29 11.26
N LYS A 148 -30.76 -4.60 12.50
CA LYS A 148 -29.71 -5.59 12.76
C LYS A 148 -30.10 -6.98 12.22
N LYS A 149 -31.37 -7.38 12.39
CA LYS A 149 -31.91 -8.66 11.89
C LYS A 149 -32.10 -8.68 10.36
N ARG A 150 -32.28 -7.51 9.73
CA ARG A 150 -32.47 -7.36 8.27
C ARG A 150 -31.17 -7.25 7.46
N LYS A 151 -30.02 -7.02 8.10
CA LYS A 151 -28.74 -7.07 7.36
C LYS A 151 -28.52 -8.51 6.92
N PRO A 152 -28.42 -8.80 5.60
CA PRO A 152 -27.98 -10.12 5.18
C PRO A 152 -26.62 -10.37 5.81
N ALA A 153 -26.44 -11.55 6.42
CA ALA A 153 -25.11 -12.01 6.77
C ALA A 153 -24.28 -11.87 5.49
N LYS A 154 -23.22 -11.05 5.55
CA LYS A 154 -22.24 -10.96 4.47
C LYS A 154 -21.79 -12.41 4.26
N LYS A 155 -22.28 -13.10 3.21
CA LYS A 155 -21.63 -14.32 2.75
C LYS A 155 -20.24 -13.84 2.38
N VAL A 156 -19.27 -14.16 3.23
CA VAL A 156 -17.87 -14.16 2.84
C VAL A 156 -17.83 -15.16 1.70
N LYS A 157 -17.92 -14.67 0.46
CA LYS A 157 -17.49 -15.47 -0.67
C LYS A 157 -15.99 -15.60 -0.49
N GLU A 158 -15.57 -16.74 0.06
CA GLU A 158 -14.31 -17.34 -0.33
C GLU A 158 -14.41 -17.56 -1.84
N GLU A 159 -13.97 -16.58 -2.64
CA GLU A 159 -13.51 -16.89 -3.99
C GLU A 159 -12.11 -17.47 -3.83
N VAL A 160 -12.15 -18.78 -3.59
CA VAL A 160 -11.09 -19.74 -3.82
C VAL A 160 -10.53 -19.51 -5.23
N VAL A 161 -9.22 -19.31 -5.25
CA VAL A 161 -8.32 -19.55 -6.38
C VAL A 161 -8.72 -20.84 -7.11
N GLU A 162 -9.03 -20.79 -8.41
CA GLU A 162 -8.56 -21.77 -9.40
C GLU A 162 -9.00 -21.47 -10.85
N ALA A 163 -7.97 -21.48 -11.73
CA ALA A 163 -7.93 -21.92 -13.13
C ALA A 163 -8.77 -21.23 -14.24
N ASN A 164 -8.11 -20.43 -15.09
CA ASN A 164 -7.54 -20.87 -16.37
C ASN A 164 -6.76 -19.75 -17.08
#